data_AF-A0A6J4H7D2-F1
#
_entry.id   AF-A0A6J4H7D2-F1
#
_cell.length_a   1.000
_cell.length_b   1.000
_cell.length_c   1.000
_cell.angle_alpha   90.00
_cell.angle_beta   90.00
_cell.angle_gamma   90.00
#
_symmetry.space_group_name_H-M   'P 1'
#
loop_
_entity.id
_entity.type
_entity.pdbx_description
1 polymer ?
#
loop_
_entity_poly.entity_id
_entity_poly.type
_entity_poly.pdbx_seq_one_letter_code
_entity_poly.pdbx_strand_id
1 'polypeptide(L)'
;MVLTGLPRGGTTLSCYLVGKARNTVALNEPIRRDEFAHLLPDREAVAEGVERYFRRARRNVESKGVVFSKHVSGTLSDATFGTPNAEGVRKPVLQKGEIAVEKELGLDFFLVIKHPALFTAL
;
A
#
# COMPACT_ATOMS: atom_id res chain seq x y z
N MET A 1 -0.39 -9.76 -5.43
CA MET A 1 -0.58 -10.38 -4.10
C MET A 1 -1.23 -9.38 -3.15
N VAL A 2 -2.20 -9.83 -2.36
CA VAL A 2 -2.77 -9.06 -1.26
C VAL A 2 -2.03 -9.40 0.04
N LEU A 3 -1.56 -8.39 0.76
CA LEU A 3 -1.04 -8.54 2.12
C LEU A 3 -2.08 -8.02 3.12
N THR A 4 -2.75 -8.95 3.80
CA THR A 4 -3.79 -8.65 4.78
C THR A 4 -3.46 -9.27 6.13
N GLY A 5 -4.20 -8.89 7.17
CA GLY A 5 -4.03 -9.37 8.53
C GLY A 5 -4.58 -8.37 9.55
N LEU A 6 -4.60 -8.76 10.82
CA LEU A 6 -5.09 -7.91 11.89
C LEU A 6 -4.28 -6.61 12.00
N PRO A 7 -4.92 -5.47 12.36
CA PRO A 7 -4.19 -4.28 12.76
C PRO A 7 -3.14 -4.62 13.81
N ARG A 8 -1.93 -4.06 13.67
CA ARG A 8 -0.77 -4.34 14.54
C ARG A 8 -0.19 -5.77 14.44
N GLY A 9 -0.69 -6.63 13.56
CA GLY A 9 -0.12 -7.96 13.29
C GLY A 9 1.16 -7.98 12.43
N GLY A 10 1.95 -6.90 12.43
CA GLY A 10 3.21 -6.83 11.68
C GLY A 10 3.09 -6.67 10.14
N THR A 11 1.88 -6.48 9.60
CA THR A 11 1.66 -6.35 8.14
C THR A 11 2.35 -5.13 7.53
N THR A 12 2.50 -4.03 8.29
CA THR A 12 3.26 -2.86 7.84
C THR A 12 4.76 -3.16 7.69
N LEU A 13 5.37 -3.82 8.68
CA LEU A 13 6.77 -4.25 8.60
C LEU A 13 6.98 -5.26 7.48
N SER A 14 6.07 -6.23 7.34
CA SER A 14 6.10 -7.22 6.25
C SER A 14 6.04 -6.54 4.87
N CYS A 15 5.13 -5.56 4.70
CA CYS A 15 5.03 -4.77 3.49
C CYS A 15 6.33 -4.02 3.17
N TYR A 16 6.96 -3.43 4.20
CA TYR A 16 8.24 -2.74 4.06
C TYR A 16 9.36 -3.70 3.62
N LEU A 17 9.51 -4.84 4.30
CA LEU A 17 10.57 -5.82 4.00
C LEU A 17 10.40 -6.44 2.60
N VAL A 18 9.19 -6.86 2.24
CA VAL A 18 8.89 -7.35 0.88
C VAL A 18 9.13 -6.25 -0.15
N GLY A 19 8.81 -5.00 0.19
CA GLY A 19 9.13 -3.82 -0.60
C GLY A 19 10.62 -3.54 -0.75
N LYS A 20 11.53 -4.22 -0.05
CA LYS A 20 12.99 -4.15 -0.27
C LYS A 20 13.52 -5.25 -1.20
N ALA A 21 12.73 -6.30 -1.47
CA ALA A 21 13.13 -7.36 -2.38
C ALA A 21 13.36 -6.83 -3.81
N ARG A 22 14.23 -7.53 -4.55
CA ARG A 22 14.44 -7.27 -5.99
C ARG A 22 13.16 -7.54 -6.77
N ASN A 23 12.99 -6.88 -7.91
CA ASN A 23 11.87 -7.07 -8.84
C ASN A 23 10.49 -7.04 -8.14
N THR A 24 10.32 -6.20 -7.12
CA THR A 24 9.12 -6.16 -6.28
C THR A 24 8.74 -4.72 -5.94
N VAL A 25 7.45 -4.43 -6.06
CA VAL A 25 6.80 -3.18 -5.65
C VAL A 25 5.78 -3.50 -4.56
N ALA A 26 5.94 -2.89 -3.39
CA ALA A 26 5.01 -3.04 -2.28
C ALA A 26 4.34 -1.71 -1.94
N LEU A 27 3.02 -1.72 -1.82
CA LEU A 27 2.19 -0.54 -1.56
C LEU A 27 1.50 -0.67 -0.20
N ASN A 28 1.64 0.33 0.65
CA ASN A 28 1.02 0.36 1.99
C ASN A 28 -0.31 1.13 1.93
N GLU A 29 -1.42 0.40 2.05
CA GLU A 29 -2.80 0.92 2.08
C GLU A 29 -3.12 1.98 1.01
N PRO A 30 -2.88 1.66 -0.29
CA PRO A 30 -3.00 2.64 -1.36
C PRO A 30 -4.47 2.87 -1.78
N ILE A 31 -5.37 1.92 -1.52
CA ILE A 31 -6.81 2.05 -1.76
C ILE A 31 -7.44 2.88 -0.62
N ARG A 32 -8.47 3.68 -0.92
CA ARG A 32 -9.24 4.38 0.12
C ARG A 32 -10.24 3.40 0.75
N ARG A 33 -10.53 3.56 2.05
CA ARG A 33 -11.42 2.63 2.77
C ARG A 33 -12.83 2.61 2.19
N ASP A 34 -13.27 3.74 1.66
CA ASP A 34 -14.61 3.99 1.10
C ASP A 34 -14.69 3.74 -0.41
N GLU A 35 -13.58 3.40 -1.08
CA GLU A 35 -13.49 3.31 -2.55
C GLU A 35 -14.59 2.42 -3.15
N PHE A 36 -14.91 1.29 -2.50
CA PHE A 36 -15.84 0.29 -3.01
C PHE A 36 -17.15 0.20 -2.20
N ALA A 37 -17.40 1.14 -1.29
CA ALA A 37 -18.60 1.09 -0.44
C ALA A 37 -19.91 1.10 -1.25
N HIS A 38 -19.90 1.77 -2.41
CA HIS A 38 -21.04 1.87 -3.33
C HIS A 38 -21.36 0.57 -4.10
N LEU A 39 -20.47 -0.42 -4.08
CA LEU A 39 -20.66 -1.71 -4.74
C LEU A 39 -21.26 -2.76 -3.80
N LEU A 40 -21.32 -2.47 -2.49
CA LEU A 40 -21.88 -3.41 -1.53
C LEU A 40 -23.41 -3.53 -1.71
N PRO A 41 -23.99 -4.73 -1.49
CA PRO A 41 -23.35 -5.95 -0.96
C PRO A 41 -22.75 -6.88 -2.03
N ASP A 42 -22.62 -6.45 -3.28
CA ASP A 42 -22.09 -7.29 -4.38
C ASP A 42 -20.58 -7.52 -4.22
N ARG A 43 -20.23 -8.70 -3.67
CA ARG A 43 -18.84 -9.10 -3.40
C ARG A 43 -18.02 -9.28 -4.67
N GLU A 44 -18.62 -9.79 -5.74
CA GLU A 44 -17.93 -10.00 -7.01
C GLU A 44 -17.57 -8.65 -7.63
N ALA A 45 -18.51 -7.69 -7.62
CA ALA A 45 -18.24 -6.34 -8.10
C ALA A 45 -17.09 -5.66 -7.31
N VAL A 46 -17.01 -5.87 -5.99
CA VAL A 46 -15.89 -5.36 -5.20
C VAL A 46 -14.57 -6.07 -5.54
N ALA A 47 -14.57 -7.40 -5.69
CA ALA A 47 -13.40 -8.16 -6.06
C ALA A 47 -12.84 -7.69 -7.42
N GLU A 48 -13.71 -7.50 -8.42
CA GLU A 48 -13.33 -6.93 -9.71
C GLU A 48 -12.78 -5.49 -9.57
N GLY A 49 -13.37 -4.68 -8.69
CA GLY A 49 -12.89 -3.34 -8.39
C GLY A 49 -11.45 -3.34 -7.85
N VAL A 50 -11.15 -4.27 -6.94
CA VAL A 50 -9.80 -4.50 -6.43
C VAL A 50 -8.87 -4.96 -7.55
N GLU A 51 -9.27 -5.93 -8.38
CA GLU A 51 -8.45 -6.39 -9.51
C GLU A 51 -8.13 -5.27 -10.49
N ARG A 52 -9.12 -4.44 -10.84
CA ARG A 52 -8.92 -3.25 -11.68
C ARG A 52 -7.92 -2.30 -11.06
N TYR A 53 -7.96 -2.12 -9.74
CA TYR A 53 -6.96 -1.32 -9.02
C TYR A 53 -5.55 -1.91 -9.18
N PHE A 54 -5.38 -3.21 -8.99
CA PHE A 54 -4.08 -3.89 -9.17
C PHE A 54 -3.53 -3.69 -10.59
N ARG A 55 -4.37 -3.89 -11.61
CA ARG A 55 -3.98 -3.67 -13.01
C ARG A 55 -3.59 -2.22 -13.28
N ARG A 56 -4.32 -1.25 -12.72
CA ARG A 56 -4.00 0.19 -12.84
C ARG A 56 -2.67 0.53 -12.15
N ALA A 57 -2.46 0.04 -10.93
CA ALA A 57 -1.24 0.27 -10.18
C ALA A 57 -0.02 -0.28 -10.93
N ARG A 58 -0.12 -1.50 -11.48
CA ARG A 58 0.93 -2.08 -12.33
C ARG A 58 1.24 -1.20 -13.55
N ARG A 59 0.22 -0.76 -14.30
CA ARG A 59 0.42 0.14 -15.45
C ARG A 59 1.07 1.46 -15.07
N ASN A 60 0.76 2.03 -13.90
CA ASN A 60 1.38 3.27 -13.44
C ASN A 60 2.88 3.08 -13.14
N VAL A 61 3.27 1.93 -12.58
CA VAL A 61 4.69 1.56 -12.44
C VAL A 61 5.35 1.52 -13.82
N GLU A 62 4.76 0.78 -14.76
CA GLU A 62 5.34 0.52 -16.08
C GLU A 62 5.45 1.79 -16.95
N SER A 63 4.45 2.66 -16.90
CA SER A 63 4.37 3.84 -17.79
C SER A 63 4.93 5.13 -17.19
N LYS A 64 4.85 5.29 -15.86
CA LYS A 64 5.19 6.55 -15.18
C LYS A 64 6.26 6.38 -14.11
N GLY A 65 6.55 5.16 -13.67
CA GLY A 65 7.43 4.91 -12.54
C GLY A 65 6.90 5.49 -11.22
N VAL A 66 5.59 5.70 -11.09
CA VAL A 66 4.97 6.27 -9.87
C VAL A 66 3.77 5.47 -9.40
N VAL A 67 3.56 5.43 -8.09
CA VAL A 67 2.45 4.71 -7.45
C VAL A 67 1.90 5.46 -6.26
N PHE A 68 0.59 5.34 -6.02
CA PHE A 68 -0.03 5.87 -4.81
C PHE A 68 0.20 4.90 -3.66
N SER A 69 0.71 5.37 -2.53
CA SER A 69 0.94 4.56 -1.34
C SER A 69 0.93 5.44 -0.08
N LYS A 70 0.79 4.83 1.09
CA LYS A 70 1.26 5.46 2.31
C LYS A 70 2.77 5.39 2.40
N HIS A 71 3.39 6.48 2.85
CA HIS A 71 4.83 6.67 2.82
C HIS A 71 5.27 7.71 3.85
N VAL A 72 6.59 7.85 4.03
CA VAL A 72 7.23 8.94 4.78
C VAL A 72 8.17 9.63 3.80
N SER A 73 7.94 10.91 3.50
CA SER A 73 8.81 11.72 2.61
C SER A 73 9.15 11.02 1.27
N GLY A 74 8.13 10.63 0.53
CA GLY A 74 8.27 9.90 -0.74
C GLY A 74 8.67 8.42 -0.64
N THR A 75 8.98 7.88 0.55
CA THR A 75 9.57 6.54 0.68
C THR A 75 8.68 5.57 1.46
N LEU A 76 8.59 4.31 1.01
CA LEU A 76 7.94 3.25 1.77
C LEU A 76 8.68 3.04 3.11
N SER A 77 7.95 3.13 4.21
CA SER A 77 8.49 3.04 5.57
C SER A 77 7.61 2.15 6.44
N ASP A 78 8.24 1.48 7.41
CA ASP A 78 7.57 0.79 8.51
C ASP A 78 7.28 1.74 9.71
N ALA A 79 7.86 2.94 9.71
CA ALA A 79 7.67 3.95 10.74
C ALA A 79 6.29 4.62 10.62
N THR A 80 5.47 4.48 11.66
CA THR A 80 4.15 5.14 11.74
C THR A 80 4.22 6.47 12.49
N PHE A 81 5.12 6.58 13.47
CA PHE A 81 5.27 7.73 14.35
C PHE A 81 6.72 8.18 14.40
N GLY A 82 6.94 9.49 14.42
CA GLY A 82 8.26 10.12 14.49
C GLY A 82 8.91 10.00 15.87
N THR A 83 9.99 10.76 16.06
CA THR A 83 10.64 10.92 17.36
C THR A 83 9.74 11.68 18.34
N PRO A 84 9.87 11.42 19.65
CA PRO A 84 9.19 12.22 20.67
C PRO A 84 9.64 13.69 20.60
N ASN A 85 8.71 14.62 20.79
CA ASN A 85 9.03 16.02 21.06
C ASN A 85 9.50 16.23 22.52
N ALA A 86 9.75 17.48 22.92
CA ALA A 86 10.19 17.83 24.27
C ALA A 86 9.22 17.35 25.37
N GLU A 87 7.94 17.21 25.03
CA GLU A 87 6.88 16.71 25.91
C GLU A 87 6.70 15.18 25.85
N GLY A 88 7.56 14.45 25.11
CA GLY A 88 7.50 12.98 24.97
C GLY A 88 6.43 12.47 23.98
N VAL A 89 5.74 13.36 23.27
CA VAL A 89 4.67 13.01 22.31
C VAL A 89 5.26 12.68 20.94
N ARG A 90 4.87 11.54 20.38
CA ARG A 90 5.23 11.14 19.01
C ARG A 90 4.11 11.47 18.04
N LYS A 91 4.39 12.31 17.04
CA LYS A 91 3.41 12.63 15.99
C LYS A 91 3.41 11.59 14.86
N PRO A 92 2.27 11.31 14.22
CA PRO A 92 2.23 10.52 13.01
C PRO A 92 3.08 11.16 11.92
N VAL A 93 3.90 10.38 11.22
CA VAL A 93 4.76 10.84 10.11
C VAL A 93 4.33 10.26 8.76
N LEU A 94 3.39 9.31 8.80
CA LEU A 94 2.94 8.57 7.65
C LEU A 94 1.86 9.38 6.91
N GLN A 95 2.10 9.67 5.64
CA GLN A 95 1.15 10.37 4.77
C GLN A 95 0.77 9.50 3.58
N LYS A 96 -0.25 9.90 2.82
CA LYS A 96 -0.69 9.21 1.61
C LYS A 96 -0.41 10.09 0.40
N GLY A 97 0.20 9.55 -0.64
CA GLY A 97 0.63 10.31 -1.80
C GLY A 97 1.21 9.44 -2.89
N GLU A 98 1.55 10.06 -4.01
CA GLU A 98 2.35 9.41 -5.05
C GLU A 98 3.81 9.33 -4.61
N ILE A 99 4.43 8.18 -4.88
CA ILE A 99 5.85 7.92 -4.63
C ILE A 99 6.50 7.38 -5.90
N ALA A 100 7.77 7.73 -6.10
CA ALA A 100 8.58 7.20 -7.18
C ALA A 100 8.95 5.72 -6.92
N VAL A 101 9.01 4.94 -8.00
CA VAL A 101 9.51 3.58 -7.99
C VAL A 101 10.93 3.59 -8.55
N GLU A 102 11.92 3.74 -7.66
CA GLU A 102 13.33 3.93 -8.01
C GLU A 102 14.07 2.63 -8.37
N LYS A 103 13.34 1.53 -8.59
CA LYS A 103 13.93 0.21 -8.86
C LYS A 103 13.91 -0.09 -10.35
N GLU A 104 14.97 -0.75 -10.83
CA GLU A 104 14.91 -1.47 -12.09
C GLU A 104 14.02 -2.71 -11.92
N LEU A 105 12.96 -2.78 -12.73
CA LEU A 105 11.95 -3.83 -12.67
C LEU A 105 11.88 -4.54 -14.02
N GLY A 106 11.78 -5.87 -13.96
CA GLY A 106 11.38 -6.68 -15.11
C GLY A 106 9.88 -6.55 -15.36
N LEU A 107 9.43 -6.99 -16.54
CA LEU A 107 8.00 -6.99 -16.90
C LEU A 107 7.15 -7.87 -15.95
N ASP A 108 7.78 -8.84 -15.30
CA ASP A 108 7.17 -9.82 -14.41
C ASP A 108 7.25 -9.45 -12.92
N PHE A 109 7.58 -8.19 -12.59
CA PHE A 109 7.77 -7.77 -11.18
C PHE A 109 6.60 -8.13 -10.26
N PHE A 110 6.90 -8.44 -9.00
CA PHE A 110 5.86 -8.73 -8.02
C PHE A 110 5.20 -7.45 -7.51
N LEU A 111 3.87 -7.34 -7.67
CA LEU A 111 3.08 -6.26 -7.06
C LEU A 111 2.36 -6.76 -5.79
N VAL A 112 2.69 -6.13 -4.67
CA VAL A 112 2.13 -6.43 -3.35
C VAL A 112 1.37 -5.23 -2.84
N ILE A 113 0.09 -5.42 -2.49
CA ILE A 113 -0.73 -4.36 -1.91
C ILE A 113 -1.16 -4.78 -0.51
N LYS A 114 -0.72 -4.02 0.49
CA LYS A 114 -1.11 -4.22 1.87
C LYS A 114 -2.38 -3.45 2.17
N HIS A 115 -3.42 -4.13 2.64
CA HIS A 115 -4.64 -3.45 3.07
C HIS A 115 -5.39 -4.24 4.16
N PRO A 116 -5.07 -4.02 5.44
CA PRO A 116 -5.55 -4.88 6.52
C PRO A 116 -7.06 -4.74 6.80
N ALA A 117 -7.66 -3.58 6.50
CA ALA A 117 -9.06 -3.30 6.87
C ALA A 117 -10.07 -3.50 5.74
N LEU A 118 -9.66 -3.36 4.47
CA LEU A 118 -10.60 -3.45 3.35
C LEU A 118 -11.09 -4.89 3.16
N PHE A 119 -10.18 -5.86 3.21
CA PHE A 119 -10.49 -7.26 2.91
C PHE A 119 -11.20 -7.99 4.06
N THR A 120 -11.16 -7.45 5.27
CA THR A 120 -11.91 -8.00 6.41
C THR A 120 -13.39 -7.60 6.41
N ALA A 121 -13.78 -6.65 5.56
CA ALA A 121 -15.14 -6.09 5.49
C ALA A 121 -15.94 -6.57 4.27
N LEU A 122 -15.36 -7.43 3.42
CA LEU A 122 -16.00 -8.02 2.24
C LEU A 122 -16.75 -9.31 2.60
#